data_AF-A0A9E4N867-F1
#
_entry.id   AF-A0A9E4N867-F1
#
_cell.length_a   1.000
_cell.length_b   1.000
_cell.length_c   1.000
_cell.angle_alpha   90.00
_cell.angle_beta   90.00
_cell.angle_gamma   90.00
#
_symmetry.space_group_name_H-M   'P 1'
#
loop_
_entity.id
_entity.type
_entity.pdbx_description
1 polymer ?
#
loop_
_entity_poly.entity_id
_entity_poly.type
_entity_poly.pdbx_seq_one_letter_code
_entity_poly.pdbx_strand_id
1 'polypeptide(L)' 'TLAVVVANRHHEELSHMIDLERIYFAEQSHALGILEAIDHYDFFRSCHVPEEQ' A
#
# COMPACT_ATOMS: atom_id res chain seq x y z
N THR A 1 5.72 -0.67 11.15
CA THR A 1 4.84 -1.61 10.44
C THR A 1 4.54 -1.07 9.05
N LEU A 2 4.48 -1.93 8.04
CA LEU A 2 4.07 -1.59 6.67
C LEU A 2 2.61 -2.01 6.47
N ALA A 3 1.85 -1.24 5.68
CA ALA A 3 0.43 -1.52 5.44
C ALA A 3 0.03 -1.19 4.00
N VAL A 4 -0.99 -1.88 3.50
CA VAL A 4 -1.61 -1.60 2.19
C VAL A 4 -3.13 -1.47 2.31
N VAL A 5 -3.69 -0.50 1.59
CA VAL A 5 -5.11 -0.40 1.30
C VAL A 5 -5.33 -0.80 -0.16
N VAL A 6 -6.03 -1.91 -0.41
CA VAL A 6 -6.31 -2.41 -1.77
C VAL A 6 -7.57 -1.79 -2.36
N ALA A 7 -7.61 -1.62 -3.69
CA ALA A 7 -8.69 -0.96 -4.42
C ALA A 7 -10.00 -1.77 -4.51
N ASN A 8 -10.54 -2.19 -3.38
CA ASN A 8 -11.78 -2.97 -3.26
C ASN A 8 -13.01 -2.15 -2.90
N ARG A 9 -12.82 -0.87 -2.57
CA ARG A 9 -13.88 -0.03 -2.04
C ARG A 9 -13.92 1.23 -2.89
N HIS A 10 -15.05 1.43 -3.55
CA HIS A 10 -15.37 2.73 -4.12
C HIS A 10 -15.65 3.68 -2.95
N HIS A 11 -14.73 4.63 -2.73
CA HIS A 11 -14.89 5.84 -1.91
C HIS A 11 -15.10 5.69 -0.38
N GLU A 12 -14.20 6.34 0.38
CA GLU A 12 -14.54 7.45 1.30
C GLU A 12 -14.11 7.46 2.78
N GLU A 13 -13.56 6.41 3.40
CA GLU A 13 -13.26 6.52 4.85
C GLU A 13 -11.80 6.38 5.29
N LEU A 14 -10.89 5.90 4.44
CA LEU A 14 -9.50 5.62 4.85
C LEU A 14 -8.48 6.68 4.40
N SER A 15 -8.88 7.62 3.55
CA SER A 15 -8.05 8.73 3.07
C SER A 15 -7.64 9.70 4.19
N HIS A 16 -8.21 9.58 5.39
CA HIS A 16 -7.91 10.43 6.54
C HIS A 16 -6.82 9.86 7.46
N MET A 17 -6.32 8.65 7.21
CA MET A 17 -5.26 8.02 8.00
C MET A 17 -3.84 8.36 7.48
N ILE A 18 -3.65 9.59 6.99
CA ILE A 18 -2.40 10.14 6.41
C ILE A 18 -1.39 10.54 7.49
N ASP A 19 -1.28 9.75 8.57
CA ASP A 19 -0.28 10.01 9.63
C ASP A 19 0.70 8.83 9.79
N LEU A 20 0.71 7.93 8.81
CA LEU A 20 1.65 6.83 8.73
C LEU A 20 2.28 6.88 7.34
N GLU A 21 3.51 7.38 7.25
CA GLU A 21 4.41 7.38 6.05
C GLU A 21 4.67 5.96 5.46
N ARG A 22 3.90 4.96 5.88
CA ARG A 22 4.09 3.52 5.61
C ARG A 22 2.81 2.82 5.17
N ILE A 23 1.80 3.58 4.71
CA ILE A 23 0.58 3.05 4.12
C ILE A 23 0.63 3.26 2.61
N TYR A 24 0.63 2.17 1.84
CA TYR A 24 0.54 2.19 0.40
C TYR A 24 -0.91 2.01 -0.07
N PHE A 25 -1.36 2.81 -1.03
CA PHE A 25 -2.69 2.68 -1.64
C PHE A 25 -2.54 2.01 -2.99
N ALA A 26 -2.84 0.71 -3.05
CA ALA A 26 -2.70 -0.09 -4.26
C ALA A 26 -3.82 0.23 -5.25
N GLU A 27 -3.48 0.29 -6.54
CA GLU A 27 -4.44 0.50 -7.62
C GLU A 27 -5.25 -0.77 -7.91
N GLN A 28 -4.68 -1.94 -7.64
CA GLN A 28 -5.32 -3.22 -7.92
C GLN A 28 -6.25 -3.68 -6.79
N SER A 29 -7.33 -4.34 -7.19
CA SER A 29 -8.34 -4.90 -6.28
C SER A 29 -7.91 -6.27 -5.73
N HIS A 30 -8.39 -6.61 -4.54
CA HIS A 30 -8.32 -7.90 -3.88
C HIS A 30 -6.88 -8.38 -3.71
N ALA A 31 -6.60 -9.64 -4.07
CA ALA A 31 -5.27 -10.23 -3.93
C ALA A 31 -4.23 -9.55 -4.82
N LEU A 32 -4.66 -8.94 -5.94
CA LEU A 32 -3.73 -8.24 -6.84
C LEU A 32 -3.11 -7.02 -6.16
N GLY A 33 -3.88 -6.25 -5.40
CA GLY A 33 -3.35 -5.11 -4.63
C GLY A 33 -2.39 -5.52 -3.51
N ILE A 34 -2.53 -6.76 -2.99
CA ILE A 34 -1.57 -7.30 -2.01
C ILE A 34 -0.24 -7.60 -2.69
N LEU A 35 -0.28 -8.22 -3.88
CA LEU A 35 0.93 -8.51 -4.67
C LEU A 35 1.64 -7.23 -5.11
N GLU A 36 0.88 -6.21 -5.49
CA GLU A 36 1.38 -4.87 -5.82
C GLU A 36 2.15 -4.25 -4.65
N ALA A 37 1.61 -4.31 -3.43
CA ALA A 37 2.29 -3.79 -2.25
C ALA A 37 3.55 -4.58 -1.86
N ILE A 38 3.55 -5.90 -2.08
CA ILE A 38 4.72 -6.75 -1.85
C ILE A 38 5.88 -6.30 -2.75
N ASP A 39 5.58 -5.98 -4.01
CA ASP A 39 6.56 -5.45 -4.96
C ASP A 39 6.99 -4.03 -4.61
N HIS A 40 6.02 -3.15 -4.30
CA HIS A 40 6.27 -1.77 -3.89
C HIS A 40 7.23 -1.67 -2.69
N TYR A 41 7.08 -2.54 -1.70
CA TYR A 41 7.96 -2.56 -0.52
C TYR A 41 9.22 -3.42 -0.69
N ASP A 42 9.43 -4.05 -1.85
CA ASP A 42 10.52 -5.01 -2.07
C ASP A 42 10.60 -6.05 -0.93
N PHE A 43 9.42 -6.56 -0.53
CA PHE A 43 9.25 -7.27 0.74
C PHE A 43 10.14 -8.52 0.87
N PHE A 44 10.42 -9.18 -0.26
CA PHE A 44 11.23 -10.40 -0.30
C PHE A 44 12.74 -10.17 -0.41
N ARG A 45 13.21 -8.94 -0.59
CA ARG A 45 14.64 -8.63 -0.56
C ARG A 45 14.97 -7.74 0.62
N SER A 46 14.90 -6.43 0.43
CA SER A 46 15.38 -5.46 1.43
C SER A 46 14.27 -4.92 2.33
N CYS A 47 13.00 -5.14 1.98
CA CYS A 47 11.82 -4.66 2.70
C CYS A 47 11.96 -3.17 3.08
N HIS A 48 11.85 -2.29 2.08
CA HIS A 48 12.06 -0.85 2.22
C HIS A 48 10.81 -0.06 1.80
N VAL A 49 10.70 1.17 2.31
CA VAL A 49 9.69 2.14 1.85
C VAL A 49 10.33 2.96 0.74
N PRO A 50 9.79 2.96 -0.50
CA PRO A 50 10.28 3.84 -1.54
C PRO A 50 10.18 5.30 -1.11
N GLU A 51 11.22 6.11 -1.37
CA GLU A 51 11.13 7.56 -1.17
C GLU A 51 10.15 8.11 -2.24
N GLU A 52 9.05 8.75 -1.81
CA GLU A 52 8.15 9.46 -2.73
C GLU A 52 8.97 10.53 -3.48
N GLN A 53 8.98 10.47 -4.82
CA GLN A 53 9.69 11.44 -5.67
C GLN A 53 8.99 12.79 -5.70
#